data_AF-A0A919HQC7-F1
#
_entry.id   AF-A0A919HQC7-F1
#
_cell.length_a   1.000
_cell.length_b   1.000
_cell.length_c   1.000
_cell.angle_alpha   90.00
_cell.angle_beta   90.00
_cell.angle_gamma   90.00
#
_symmetry.space_group_name_H-M   'P 1'
#
loop_
_entity.id
_entity.type
_entity.pdbx_description
1 polymer ?
#
loop_
_entity_poly.entity_id
_entity_poly.type
_entity_poly.pdbx_seq_one_letter_code
_entity_poly.pdbx_strand_id
1 'polypeptide(L)' 'MSPTNSIEAAIWVALGGRGTLIGPVLGAGLVNGAKSIFTVAMPEYWQLFLGLIFIIVTLFLPRGVMGLLRRGDR' A
#
# COMPACT_ATOMS: atom_id res chain seq x y z
N MET A 1 -16.00 13.99 -0.55
CA MET A 1 -14.94 12.98 -0.59
C MET A 1 -13.66 13.66 -0.16
N SER A 2 -13.04 13.22 0.94
CA SER A 2 -11.76 13.79 1.36
C SER A 2 -10.65 13.33 0.37
N PRO A 3 -9.70 14.19 -0.02
CA PRO A 3 -8.56 13.82 -0.88
C PRO A 3 -7.78 12.59 -0.36
N THR A 4 -7.84 12.33 0.95
CA THR A 4 -7.21 11.18 1.61
C THR A 4 -7.65 9.84 1.03
N ASN A 5 -8.93 9.68 0.67
CA ASN A 5 -9.45 8.40 0.17
C ASN A 5 -8.86 8.06 -1.20
N SER A 6 -8.60 9.07 -2.03
CA SER A 6 -7.96 8.89 -3.33
C SER A 6 -6.49 8.49 -3.20
N ILE A 7 -5.78 9.03 -2.20
CA ILE A 7 -4.38 8.68 -1.91
C ILE A 7 -4.30 7.24 -1.39
N GLU A 8 -5.18 6.83 -0.49
CA GLU A 8 -5.23 5.44 -0.01
C GLU A 8 -5.42 4.45 -1.18
N ALA A 9 -6.33 4.74 -2.10
CA ALA A 9 -6.52 3.90 -3.28
C ALA A 9 -5.28 3.80 -4.18
N ALA A 10 -4.56 4.91 -4.38
CA ALA A 10 -3.31 4.92 -5.13
C ALA A 10 -2.22 4.07 -4.43
N ILE A 11 -2.16 4.12 -3.10
CA ILE A 11 -1.22 3.34 -2.30
C ILE A 11 -1.57 1.86 -2.35
N TRP A 12 -2.84 1.46 -2.34
CA TRP A 12 -3.23 0.06 -2.50
C TRP A 12 -2.70 -0.53 -3.80
N VAL A 13 -2.80 0.21 -4.90
CA VAL A 13 -2.27 -0.19 -6.21
C VAL A 13 -0.74 -0.21 -6.22
N ALA A 14 -0.09 0.79 -5.63
CA ALA A 14 1.38 0.86 -5.58
C ALA A 14 1.97 -0.28 -4.74
N LEU A 15 1.42 -0.52 -3.54
CA LEU A 15 1.82 -1.58 -2.63
C LEU A 15 1.51 -2.96 -3.21
N GLY A 16 0.31 -3.15 -3.74
CA GLY A 16 -0.13 -4.42 -4.31
C GLY A 16 0.53 -4.79 -5.63
N GLY A 17 0.75 -3.80 -6.49
CA GLY A 17 1.29 -3.94 -7.85
C GLY A 17 0.23 -3.67 -8.93
N ARG A 18 0.57 -2.83 -9.90
CA ARG A 18 -0.31 -2.35 -11.00
C ARG A 18 -0.55 -3.32 -12.17
N GLY A 19 -0.10 -4.57 -12.07
CA GLY A 19 -0.13 -5.54 -13.18
C GLY A 19 -1.32 -6.51 -13.17
N THR A 20 -2.14 -6.51 -12.11
CA THR A 20 -3.31 -7.38 -11.95
C THR A 20 -4.38 -6.68 -11.11
N LEU A 21 -5.63 -7.18 -11.16
CA LEU A 21 -6.69 -6.79 -10.21
C LEU A 21 -6.45 -7.32 -8.79
N ILE A 22 -5.76 -8.45 -8.66
CA ILE A 22 -5.47 -9.11 -7.37
C ILE A 22 -4.46 -8.29 -6.55
N GLY A 23 -3.49 -7.65 -7.21
CA GLY A 23 -2.48 -6.82 -6.54
C GLY A 23 -3.11 -5.74 -5.66
N PRO A 24 -3.91 -4.81 -6.21
CA PRO A 24 -4.59 -3.77 -5.45
C PRO A 24 -5.46 -4.30 -4.31
N VAL A 25 -6.11 -5.46 -4.48
CA VAL A 25 -6.92 -6.09 -3.41
C VAL A 25 -6.03 -6.52 -2.24
N LEU A 26 -4.89 -7.16 -2.52
CA LEU A 26 -3.90 -7.51 -1.49
C LEU A 26 -3.30 -6.26 -0.84
N GLY A 27 -2.98 -5.24 -1.63
CA GLY A 27 -2.49 -3.96 -1.13
C GLY A 27 -3.50 -3.26 -0.23
N ALA A 28 -4.79 -3.30 -0.58
CA ALA A 28 -5.87 -2.79 0.25
C ALA A 28 -5.97 -3.55 1.57
N GLY A 29 -5.86 -4.88 1.56
CA GLY A 29 -5.83 -5.69 2.77
C GLY A 29 -4.68 -5.33 3.70
N LEU A 30 -3.47 -5.19 3.16
CA LEU A 30 -2.28 -4.81 3.93
C LEU A 30 -2.39 -3.40 4.53
N VAL A 31 -2.80 -2.41 3.72
CA VAL A 31 -2.95 -1.03 4.18
C VAL A 31 -4.07 -0.90 5.21
N ASN A 32 -5.21 -1.56 5.03
CA ASN A 32 -6.30 -1.52 6.01
C ASN A 32 -5.94 -2.28 7.30
N GLY A 33 -5.18 -3.38 7.21
CA GLY A 33 -4.63 -4.06 8.38
C GLY A 33 -3.66 -3.16 9.16
N ALA A 34 -2.74 -2.50 8.46
CA ALA A 34 -1.85 -1.50 9.04
C ALA A 34 -2.63 -0.34 9.66
N LYS A 35 -3.64 0.18 8.95
CA LYS A 35 -4.53 1.27 9.42
C LYS A 35 -5.17 0.90 10.74
N SER A 36 -5.78 -0.28 10.85
CA SER A 36 -6.44 -0.75 12.07
C SER A 36 -5.52 -0.70 13.28
N ILE A 37 -4.27 -1.17 13.14
CA ILE A 37 -3.29 -1.19 14.23
C ILE A 37 -2.77 0.22 14.53
N PHE A 38 -2.43 0.99 13.49
CA PHE A 38 -1.81 2.29 13.63
C PHE A 38 -2.77 3.35 14.16
N THR A 39 -4.05 3.31 13.76
CA THR A 39 -5.05 4.26 14.23
C THR A 39 -5.42 4.06 15.70
N VAL A 40 -5.13 2.89 16.27
CA VAL A 40 -5.30 2.64 17.72
C VAL A 40 -4.15 3.25 18.53
N ALA A 41 -2.93 3.24 17.99
CA ALA A 41 -1.76 3.76 18.70
C ALA A 41 -1.53 5.27 18.46
N MET A 42 -1.64 5.72 17.21
CA MET A 42 -1.20 7.03 16.73
C MET A 42 -2.03 7.50 15.51
N PRO A 43 -3.31 7.87 15.71
CA PRO A 43 -4.21 8.22 14.62
C PRO A 43 -3.81 9.51 13.88
N GLU A 44 -3.13 10.45 14.54
CA GLU A 44 -2.77 11.75 13.97
C GLU A 44 -1.70 11.62 12.89
N TYR A 45 -0.87 10.57 12.99
CA TYR A 45 0.28 10.35 12.12
C TYR A 45 -0.01 9.41 10.95
N TRP A 46 -1.24 8.89 10.82
CA TRP A 46 -1.61 7.93 9.78
C TRP A 46 -1.31 8.43 8.36
N GLN A 47 -1.65 9.68 8.04
CA GLN A 47 -1.39 10.25 6.70
C GLN A 47 0.11 10.38 6.40
N LEU A 48 0.91 10.71 7.42
CA LEU A 48 2.36 10.84 7.31
C LEU A 48 3.00 9.46 7.08
N PHE A 49 2.50 8.45 7.81
CA PHE A 49 2.88 7.06 7.64
C PHE A 49 2.48 6.50 6.26
N LEU A 50 1.28 6.83 5.76
CA LEU A 50 0.85 6.48 4.40
C LEU A 50 1.80 7.05 3.34
N GLY A 51 2.19 8.32 3.47
CA GLY A 51 3.17 8.95 2.58
C GLY A 51 4.53 8.27 2.63
N LEU A 52 4.98 7.89 3.82
CA LEU A 52 6.24 7.15 4.02
C LEU A 52 6.19 5.76 3.36
N ILE A 53 5.11 5.01 3.56
CA ILE A 53 4.90 3.72 2.89
C ILE A 53 4.95 3.88 1.38
N PHE A 54 4.28 4.91 0.84
CA PHE A 54 4.26 5.15 -0.60
C PHE A 54 5.68 5.32 -1.16
N ILE A 55 6.52 6.13 -0.51
CA ILE A 55 7.91 6.37 -0.91
C ILE A 55 8.74 5.08 -0.83
N ILE A 56 8.66 4.35 0.29
CA ILE A 56 9.43 3.11 0.48
C ILE A 56 9.05 2.08 -0.59
N VAL A 57 7.75 1.91 -0.83
CA VAL A 57 7.26 0.96 -1.82
C VAL A 57 7.68 1.36 -3.23
N THR A 58 7.59 2.63 -3.60
CA THR A 58 7.99 3.06 -4.95
C THR A 58 9.49 2.95 -5.20
N LEU A 59 10.33 3.19 -4.19
CA LEU A 59 11.78 3.08 -4.30
C LEU A 59 12.25 1.62 -4.32
N PHE A 60 11.79 0.80 -3.38
CA PHE A 60 12.32 -0.56 -3.17
C PHE A 60 11.49 -1.64 -3.84
N LEU A 61 10.19 -1.39 -4.05
CA LEU A 61 9.22 -2.35 -4.56
C LEU A 61 8.42 -1.79 -5.76
N PRO A 62 9.07 -1.36 -6.87
CA PRO A 62 8.42 -0.67 -7.99
C PRO A 62 7.39 -1.52 -8.75
N ARG A 63 7.37 -2.84 -8.53
CA ARG A 63 6.38 -3.77 -9.07
C ARG A 63 5.32 -4.19 -8.04
N GLY A 64 5.36 -3.63 -6.83
CA GLY A 64 4.53 -4.02 -5.69
C GLY A 64 4.86 -5.42 -5.15
N VAL A 65 4.09 -5.85 -4.15
CA VAL A 65 4.18 -7.18 -3.52
C VAL A 65 4.01 -8.30 -4.55
N MET A 66 3.09 -8.14 -5.51
CA MET A 66 2.92 -9.11 -6.60
C MET A 66 4.16 -9.28 -7.48
N GLY A 67 5.02 -8.26 -7.56
CA GLY A 67 6.29 -8.33 -8.27
C GLY A 67 7.32 -9.23 -7.60
N LEU A 68 7.25 -9.41 -6.28
CA LEU A 68 8.08 -10.36 -5.55
C LEU A 68 7.60 -11.80 -5.78
N LEU A 69 6.29 -12.05 -5.66
CA LEU A 69 5.72 -13.38 -5.85
C LEU A 69 5.96 -13.94 -7.26
N ARG A 70 5.84 -13.11 -8.30
CA ARG A 70 6.10 -13.53 -9.69
C ARG A 70 7.59 -13.62 -10.05
N ARG A 71 8.49 -13.08 -9.23
CA ARG A 71 9.94 -13.14 -9.47
C ARG A 71 10.58 -14.41 -8.86
N GLY A 72 9.84 -15.18 -8.06
CA GLY A 72 10.27 -16.48 -7.55
C GLY A 72 10.32 -17.61 -8.58
N ASP A 73 9.93 -17.36 -9.84
CA ASP A 73 9.87 -18.35 -10.93
C ASP A 73 11.08 -18.31 -11.89
N ARG A 74 12.23 -17.79 -11.44
CA ARG A 74 13.51 -17.89 -12.18
C ARG A 74 14.68 -18.17 -11.27
#